data_AF-A0A8J1UNW3-F1
#
_entry.id   AF-A0A8J1UNW3-F1
#
_cell.length_a   1.000
_cell.length_b   1.000
_cell.length_c   1.000
_cell.angle_alpha   90.00
_cell.angle_beta   90.00
_cell.angle_gamma   90.00
#
_symmetry.space_group_name_H-M   'P 1'
#
loop_
_entity.id
_entity.type
_entity.pdbx_description
1 polymer ?
#
loop_
_entity_poly.entity_id
_entity_poly.type
_entity_poly.pdbx_seq_one_letter_code
_entity_poly.pdbx_strand_id
1 'polypeptide(L)'
;MACSNNDHEYSDSSAGEDETQSQIPSAQRTWDKLFETLQELPKDVYIERLLSLCEHSNLSIDGFRDYLLIRARMERSETPKFKLIARKGGRSEDRKSKLASDCYALYQFTEGNSVADLMSIFTKTPIVDNEHTSRFARSFISNDDVCDPDSINQHSQPTTSTHFSMMETMMSYIFTIKGTCAEISQTLELQNAEIKDLQKQIKQYKQSEQTIRDCEAKAKNELKHVKLLLKEREHEVSEFKSKMQSYENDVKQRLNALEGKVGTVHKNVNELKDTYSRKRFVSTANQHETMDATDPTSPVPDICTSPNDHNSMSSSP
;
A
#
# COMPACT_ATOMS: atom_id res chain seq x y z
N MET A 1 15.28 -8.42 41.33
CA MET A 1 16.31 -8.00 40.35
C MET A 1 15.63 -7.11 39.33
N ALA A 2 16.11 -5.86 39.26
CA ALA A 2 15.89 -4.79 38.29
C ALA A 2 14.47 -4.60 37.70
N CYS A 3 13.75 -3.66 38.31
CA CYS A 3 12.64 -2.93 37.71
C CYS A 3 13.17 -1.91 36.69
N SER A 4 12.58 -1.87 35.48
CA SER A 4 12.70 -0.72 34.58
C SER A 4 11.30 -0.16 34.33
N ASN A 5 11.02 0.95 35.02
CA ASN A 5 9.90 1.83 34.74
C ASN A 5 10.25 2.64 33.49
N ASN A 6 9.42 2.54 32.45
CA ASN A 6 9.41 3.52 31.36
C ASN A 6 8.15 4.36 31.52
N ASP A 7 8.31 5.49 32.21
CA ASP A 7 7.39 6.61 32.15
C ASP A 7 7.56 7.26 30.77
N HIS A 8 6.54 7.12 29.92
CA HIS A 8 6.44 7.89 28.68
C HIS A 8 5.42 9.01 28.91
N GLU A 9 5.98 10.18 29.24
CA GLU A 9 5.26 11.45 29.23
C GLU A 9 4.66 11.71 27.85
N TYR A 10 3.35 11.88 27.84
CA TYR A 10 2.56 12.23 26.68
C TYR A 10 2.80 13.72 26.38
N SER A 11 3.67 14.03 25.41
CA SER A 11 3.79 15.39 24.89
C SER A 11 2.55 15.70 24.05
N ASP A 12 1.68 16.51 24.64
CA ASP A 12 0.66 17.31 23.97
C ASP A 12 1.36 18.24 22.97
N SER A 13 1.06 18.06 21.67
CA SER A 13 1.49 18.96 20.61
C SER A 13 0.32 19.22 19.69
N SER A 14 -0.56 20.08 20.20
CA SER A 14 -1.39 20.98 19.43
C SER A 14 -0.49 21.92 18.61
N ALA A 15 -0.38 21.66 17.31
CA ALA A 15 0.06 22.65 16.33
C ALA A 15 -0.93 22.60 15.17
N GLY A 16 -1.72 23.67 15.05
CA GLY A 16 -2.52 23.92 13.87
C GLY A 16 -1.60 24.27 12.70
N GLU A 17 -1.76 23.54 11.60
CA GLU A 17 -1.28 23.98 10.30
C GLU A 17 -2.50 24.24 9.41
N ASP A 18 -2.74 25.54 9.28
CA ASP A 18 -3.53 26.20 8.27
C ASP A 18 -2.80 26.01 6.93
N GLU A 19 -3.19 25.00 6.15
CA GLU A 19 -2.78 24.87 4.75
C GLU A 19 -4.01 24.84 3.84
N THR A 20 -4.44 26.04 3.46
CA THR A 20 -5.14 26.27 2.19
C THR A 20 -4.16 26.10 1.02
N GLN A 21 -3.62 24.89 0.85
CA GLN A 21 -2.93 24.49 -0.37
C GLN A 21 -3.92 23.83 -1.33
N SER A 22 -4.15 24.54 -2.44
CA SER A 22 -4.74 24.04 -3.67
C SER A 22 -4.40 22.55 -3.89
N GLN A 23 -5.43 21.72 -3.95
CA GLN A 23 -5.34 20.27 -4.15
C GLN A 23 -4.70 19.96 -5.50
N ILE A 24 -3.37 19.85 -5.52
CA ILE A 24 -2.65 19.18 -6.61
C ILE A 24 -3.14 17.71 -6.62
N PRO A 25 -3.47 17.12 -7.79
CA PRO A 25 -3.98 15.75 -7.88
C PRO A 25 -3.08 14.79 -7.11
N SER A 26 -3.66 13.97 -6.22
CA SER A 26 -2.94 13.06 -5.32
C SER A 26 -1.90 12.17 -6.00
N ALA A 27 -2.07 11.90 -7.30
CA ALA A 27 -1.11 11.16 -8.12
C ALA A 27 0.24 11.88 -8.30
N GLN A 28 0.26 13.21 -8.43
CA GLN A 28 1.49 13.97 -8.69
C GLN A 28 2.42 13.96 -7.48
N ARG A 29 1.85 14.10 -6.27
CA ARG A 29 2.61 13.96 -5.00
C ARG A 29 3.24 12.58 -4.83
N THR A 30 2.62 11.54 -5.40
CA THR A 30 3.17 10.17 -5.38
C THR A 30 4.36 10.04 -6.33
N TRP A 31 4.30 10.68 -7.51
CA TRP A 31 5.39 10.65 -8.48
C TRP A 31 6.59 11.49 -8.07
N ASP A 32 6.38 12.62 -7.40
CA ASP A 32 7.48 13.43 -6.86
C ASP A 32 8.30 12.65 -5.83
N LYS A 33 7.65 11.94 -4.90
CA LYS A 33 8.32 11.05 -3.95
C LYS A 33 9.06 9.91 -4.64
N LEU A 34 8.44 9.29 -5.64
CA LEU A 34 9.08 8.24 -6.43
C LEU A 34 10.33 8.76 -7.15
N PHE A 35 10.23 9.96 -7.74
CA PHE A 35 11.35 10.64 -8.40
C PHE A 35 12.50 10.87 -7.41
N GLU A 36 12.24 11.44 -6.24
CA GLU A 36 13.24 11.66 -5.19
C GLU A 36 13.95 10.36 -4.79
N THR A 37 13.20 9.26 -4.62
CA THR A 37 13.81 7.96 -4.23
C THR A 37 14.68 7.32 -5.31
N LEU A 38 14.58 7.78 -6.55
CA LEU A 38 15.30 7.23 -7.70
C LEU A 38 16.47 8.08 -8.16
N GLN A 39 16.72 9.23 -7.52
CA GLN A 39 17.80 10.14 -7.88
C GLN A 39 19.19 9.52 -7.67
N GLU A 40 20.12 9.90 -8.55
CA GLU A 40 21.55 9.55 -8.48
C GLU A 40 21.86 8.05 -8.52
N LEU A 41 20.89 7.21 -8.88
CA LEU A 41 21.10 5.77 -8.99
C LEU A 41 21.77 5.38 -10.32
N PRO A 42 22.70 4.41 -10.32
CA PRO A 42 23.18 3.76 -11.54
C PRO A 42 22.02 3.12 -12.31
N LYS A 43 22.13 3.02 -13.64
CA LYS A 43 21.06 2.52 -14.52
C LYS A 43 20.40 1.22 -14.04
N ASP A 44 21.21 0.21 -13.73
CA ASP A 44 20.70 -1.12 -13.37
C ASP A 44 19.95 -1.07 -12.03
N VAL A 45 20.50 -0.33 -11.06
CA VAL A 45 19.87 -0.12 -9.74
C VAL A 45 18.60 0.72 -9.85
N TYR A 46 18.60 1.75 -10.70
CA TYR A 46 17.41 2.56 -10.97
C TYR A 46 16.28 1.70 -11.53
N ILE A 47 16.58 0.86 -12.53
CA ILE A 47 15.59 -0.01 -13.17
C ILE A 47 15.03 -1.01 -12.16
N GLU A 48 15.90 -1.71 -11.42
CA GLU A 48 15.48 -2.67 -10.39
C GLU A 48 14.61 -2.00 -9.32
N ARG A 49 15.03 -0.83 -8.84
CA ARG A 49 14.31 -0.07 -7.81
C ARG A 49 12.95 0.42 -8.31
N LEU A 50 12.87 0.95 -9.53
CA LEU A 50 11.62 1.38 -10.15
C LEU A 50 10.66 0.20 -10.33
N LEU A 51 11.14 -0.94 -10.80
CA LEU A 51 10.33 -2.16 -10.96
C LEU A 51 9.77 -2.65 -9.61
N SER A 52 10.57 -2.60 -8.56
CA SER A 52 10.17 -2.97 -7.19
C SER A 52 9.12 -1.99 -6.64
N LEU A 53 9.33 -0.68 -6.77
CA LEU A 53 8.42 0.35 -6.24
C LEU A 53 7.09 0.43 -7.00
N CYS A 54 7.09 0.11 -8.29
CA CYS A 54 5.87 0.05 -9.10
C CYS A 54 5.15 -1.31 -9.05
N GLU A 55 5.54 -2.21 -8.14
CA GLU A 55 4.98 -3.57 -8.00
C GLU A 55 4.93 -4.34 -9.34
N HIS A 56 5.90 -4.06 -10.22
CA HIS A 56 5.91 -4.57 -11.59
C HIS A 56 4.62 -4.27 -12.41
N SER A 57 3.89 -3.20 -12.10
CA SER A 57 2.72 -2.76 -12.86
C SER A 57 3.14 -1.96 -14.10
N ASN A 58 2.77 -2.44 -15.29
CA ASN A 58 3.03 -1.71 -16.54
C ASN A 58 2.38 -0.31 -16.53
N LEU A 59 1.18 -0.19 -15.95
CA LEU A 59 0.43 1.06 -15.90
C LEU A 59 1.11 2.10 -15.01
N SER A 60 1.66 1.65 -13.87
CA SER A 60 2.38 2.54 -12.95
C SER A 60 3.67 3.05 -13.56
N ILE A 61 4.42 2.18 -14.26
CA ILE A 61 5.65 2.55 -14.96
C ILE A 61 5.33 3.48 -16.15
N ASP A 62 4.31 3.19 -16.94
CA ASP A 62 3.85 4.07 -18.03
C ASP A 62 3.42 5.45 -17.48
N GLY A 63 2.69 5.50 -16.36
CA GLY A 63 2.31 6.76 -15.71
C GLY A 63 3.49 7.57 -15.21
N PHE A 64 4.49 6.92 -14.60
CA PHE A 64 5.72 7.59 -14.18
C PHE A 64 6.57 8.07 -15.37
N ARG A 65 6.59 7.30 -16.47
CA ARG A 65 7.24 7.67 -17.73
C ARG A 65 6.63 8.94 -18.33
N ASP A 66 5.30 9.04 -18.34
CA ASP A 66 4.58 10.23 -18.80
C ASP A 66 4.86 11.44 -17.89
N TYR A 67 4.91 11.23 -16.58
CA TYR A 67 5.31 12.26 -15.61
C TYR A 67 6.72 12.81 -15.91
N LEU A 68 7.71 11.94 -16.13
CA LEU A 68 9.07 12.35 -16.48
C LEU A 68 9.14 13.12 -17.80
N LEU A 69 8.33 12.73 -18.80
CA LEU A 69 8.25 13.46 -20.06
C LEU A 69 7.68 14.87 -19.88
N ILE A 70 6.61 15.02 -19.10
CA ILE A 70 6.02 16.32 -18.80
C ILE A 70 7.06 17.20 -18.09
N ARG A 71 7.73 16.64 -17.08
CA ARG A 71 8.78 17.33 -16.34
C ARG A 71 9.94 17.77 -17.25
N ALA A 72 10.42 16.89 -18.12
CA ALA A 72 11.44 17.24 -19.12
C ALA A 72 11.01 18.41 -20.01
N ARG A 73 9.76 18.42 -20.49
CA ARG A 73 9.23 19.52 -21.31
C ARG A 73 9.13 20.84 -20.56
N MET A 74 8.88 20.80 -19.25
CA MET A 74 8.82 22.00 -18.41
C MET A 74 10.21 22.55 -18.11
N GLU A 75 11.18 21.66 -17.85
CA GLU A 75 12.53 22.05 -17.43
C GLU A 75 13.46 22.35 -18.61
N ARG A 76 13.21 21.75 -19.80
CA ARG A 76 14.11 21.86 -20.95
C ARG A 76 13.37 22.18 -22.25
N SER A 77 13.75 23.30 -22.87
CA SER A 77 13.21 23.76 -24.17
C SER A 77 13.56 22.86 -25.34
N GLU A 78 14.63 22.06 -25.23
CA GLU A 78 15.13 21.15 -26.26
C GLU A 78 14.40 19.80 -26.28
N THR A 79 13.39 19.61 -25.42
CA THR A 79 12.69 18.33 -25.33
C THR A 79 11.97 18.02 -26.65
N PRO A 80 12.20 16.84 -27.25
CA PRO A 80 11.58 16.50 -28.52
C PRO A 80 10.04 16.53 -28.47
N LYS A 81 9.42 17.20 -29.45
CA LYS A 81 7.96 17.30 -29.61
C LYS A 81 7.34 16.05 -30.25
N PHE A 82 7.88 14.87 -29.94
CA PHE A 82 7.42 13.60 -30.46
C PHE A 82 6.64 12.82 -29.41
N LYS A 83 5.82 11.86 -29.85
CA LYS A 83 5.14 10.94 -28.93
C LYS A 83 6.13 9.88 -28.45
N LEU A 84 5.98 9.42 -27.21
CA LEU A 84 6.72 8.26 -26.74
C LEU A 84 6.32 7.00 -27.53
N ILE A 85 7.29 6.15 -27.82
CA ILE A 85 7.03 4.86 -28.46
C ILE A 85 6.26 3.98 -27.47
N ALA A 86 5.16 3.38 -27.94
CA ALA A 86 4.51 2.29 -27.24
C ALA A 86 5.35 1.00 -27.41
N ARG A 87 6.15 0.66 -26.40
CA ARG A 87 6.96 -0.57 -26.38
C ARG A 87 6.01 -1.78 -26.29
N LYS A 88 5.82 -2.52 -27.38
CA LYS A 88 5.18 -3.85 -27.33
C LYS A 88 6.20 -4.86 -26.79
N GLY A 89 5.76 -5.75 -25.90
CA GLY A 89 6.61 -6.85 -25.41
C GLY A 89 7.12 -7.69 -26.57
N GLY A 90 8.43 -7.79 -26.71
CA GLY A 90 9.09 -8.62 -27.73
C GLY A 90 9.65 -9.89 -27.11
N ARG A 91 10.07 -10.85 -27.93
CA ARG A 91 10.58 -12.17 -27.48
C ARG A 91 11.84 -12.11 -26.59
N SER A 92 12.57 -11.00 -26.58
CA SER A 92 13.92 -10.91 -25.99
C SER A 92 13.99 -10.16 -24.65
N GLU A 93 12.97 -9.39 -24.27
CA GLU A 93 13.05 -8.56 -23.06
C GLU A 93 11.65 -8.19 -22.57
N ASP A 94 11.44 -8.24 -21.24
CA ASP A 94 10.16 -7.89 -20.62
C ASP A 94 9.79 -6.43 -20.96
N ARG A 95 8.52 -6.22 -21.29
CA ARG A 95 7.99 -4.88 -21.60
C ARG A 95 8.30 -3.90 -20.47
N LYS A 96 8.25 -4.38 -19.21
CA LYS A 96 8.51 -3.58 -18.00
C LYS A 96 9.93 -3.04 -17.98
N SER A 97 10.93 -3.89 -18.24
CA SER A 97 12.34 -3.48 -18.26
C SER A 97 12.62 -2.42 -19.32
N LYS A 98 11.98 -2.54 -20.49
CA LYS A 98 12.06 -1.52 -21.54
C LYS A 98 11.45 -0.19 -21.11
N LEU A 99 10.27 -0.22 -20.51
CA LEU A 99 9.62 1.00 -20.01
C LEU A 99 10.44 1.64 -18.88
N ALA A 100 10.99 0.85 -17.97
CA ALA A 100 11.87 1.32 -16.90
C ALA A 100 13.18 1.93 -17.45
N SER A 101 13.76 1.33 -18.49
CA SER A 101 14.92 1.91 -19.19
C SER A 101 14.56 3.21 -19.90
N ASP A 102 13.35 3.35 -20.45
CA ASP A 102 12.88 4.61 -21.02
C ASP A 102 12.73 5.69 -19.93
N CYS A 103 12.21 5.34 -18.75
CA CYS A 103 12.17 6.24 -17.60
C CYS A 103 13.57 6.72 -17.20
N TYR A 104 14.56 5.82 -17.16
CA TYR A 104 15.94 6.21 -16.85
C TYR A 104 16.52 7.17 -17.88
N ALA A 105 16.25 6.94 -19.17
CA ALA A 105 16.69 7.85 -20.24
C ALA A 105 16.07 9.25 -20.11
N LEU A 106 14.77 9.32 -19.76
CA LEU A 106 14.09 10.60 -19.50
C LEU A 106 14.64 11.29 -18.25
N TYR A 107 14.88 10.55 -17.16
CA TYR A 107 15.50 11.08 -15.94
C TYR A 107 16.89 11.67 -16.21
N GLN A 108 17.76 10.93 -16.90
CA GLN A 108 19.08 11.44 -17.24
C GLN A 108 19.01 12.72 -18.09
N PHE A 109 18.03 12.80 -18.98
CA PHE A 109 17.78 14.00 -19.76
C PHE A 109 17.29 15.18 -18.90
N THR A 110 16.43 14.96 -17.90
CA THR A 110 15.99 16.03 -16.96
C THR A 110 17.17 16.58 -16.15
N GLU A 111 18.08 15.70 -15.70
CA GLU A 111 19.28 16.08 -14.92
C GLU A 111 20.36 16.82 -15.72
N GLY A 112 20.16 17.02 -17.01
CA GLY A 112 21.14 17.74 -17.81
C GLY A 112 22.01 16.86 -18.68
N ASN A 113 22.02 15.55 -18.44
CA ASN A 113 22.95 14.64 -19.07
C ASN A 113 22.56 14.37 -20.53
N SER A 114 23.56 14.34 -21.41
CA SER A 114 23.35 13.99 -22.81
C SER A 114 23.13 12.48 -22.92
N VAL A 115 21.93 12.08 -23.31
CA VAL A 115 21.57 10.68 -23.52
C VAL A 115 21.56 10.41 -25.01
N ALA A 116 22.58 9.72 -25.52
CA ALA A 116 22.69 9.35 -26.94
C ALA A 116 21.43 8.62 -27.45
N ASP A 117 20.77 7.86 -26.58
CA ASP A 117 19.61 7.06 -26.89
C ASP A 117 18.26 7.77 -26.66
N LEU A 118 18.23 9.07 -26.34
CA LEU A 118 16.96 9.77 -26.07
C LEU A 118 16.02 9.71 -27.27
N MET A 119 16.53 9.84 -28.49
CA MET A 119 15.70 9.78 -29.69
C MET A 119 15.14 8.38 -29.95
N SER A 120 15.71 7.34 -29.34
CA SER A 120 15.24 5.95 -29.49
C SER A 120 13.91 5.67 -28.79
N ILE A 121 13.50 6.52 -27.83
CA ILE A 121 12.25 6.35 -27.07
C ILE A 121 11.08 7.16 -27.65
N PHE A 122 11.34 7.98 -28.67
CA PHE A 122 10.35 8.80 -29.35
C PHE A 122 9.98 8.25 -30.73
N THR A 123 8.72 8.39 -31.11
CA THR A 123 8.28 8.10 -32.47
C THR A 123 8.81 9.18 -33.43
N LYS A 124 8.97 8.84 -34.71
CA LYS A 124 9.28 9.85 -35.75
C LYS A 124 8.08 10.74 -36.08
N THR A 125 6.90 10.42 -35.55
CA THR A 125 5.67 11.16 -35.82
C THR A 125 5.62 12.36 -34.87
N PRO A 126 5.72 13.60 -35.38
CA PRO A 126 5.59 14.78 -34.53
C PRO A 126 4.24 14.74 -33.83
N ILE A 127 4.21 15.20 -32.57
CA ILE A 127 2.94 15.57 -31.95
C ILE A 127 2.42 16.69 -32.83
N VAL A 128 1.32 16.39 -33.52
CA VAL A 128 0.51 17.41 -34.15
C VAL A 128 -0.10 18.17 -32.97
N ASP A 129 0.64 19.16 -32.47
CA ASP A 129 0.05 20.23 -31.69
C ASP A 129 -1.07 20.74 -32.60
N ASN A 130 -2.31 20.61 -32.14
CA ASN A 130 -3.47 21.03 -32.90
C ASN A 130 -3.54 22.58 -32.88
N GLU A 131 -2.46 23.24 -33.30
CA GLU A 131 -2.38 24.61 -33.79
C GLU A 131 -2.92 24.69 -35.24
N HIS A 132 -3.81 23.77 -35.62
CA HIS A 132 -4.35 23.68 -36.97
C HIS A 132 -5.30 24.83 -37.35
N THR A 133 -5.56 25.78 -36.45
CA THR A 133 -6.14 27.08 -36.78
C THR A 133 -5.14 28.04 -37.47
N SER A 134 -3.83 27.75 -37.47
CA SER A 134 -2.81 28.71 -37.94
C SER A 134 -2.14 28.36 -39.28
N ARG A 135 -2.26 27.12 -39.78
CA ARG A 135 -1.59 26.71 -41.04
C ARG A 135 -2.36 26.99 -42.33
N PHE A 136 -3.68 27.25 -42.27
CA PHE A 136 -4.44 27.65 -43.45
C PHE A 136 -4.28 29.14 -43.80
N ALA A 137 -3.70 29.95 -42.91
CA ALA A 137 -3.48 31.38 -43.14
C ALA A 137 -2.15 31.71 -43.85
N ARG A 138 -1.23 30.75 -44.01
CA ARG A 138 0.09 30.97 -44.61
C ARG A 138 0.22 30.55 -46.08
N SER A 139 -0.82 29.99 -46.70
CA SER A 139 -0.79 29.67 -48.15
C SER A 139 -1.40 30.75 -49.05
N PHE A 140 -1.75 31.94 -48.51
CA PHE A 140 -2.45 32.99 -49.26
C PHE A 140 -1.66 34.28 -49.50
N ILE A 141 -0.38 34.36 -49.12
CA ILE A 141 0.46 35.53 -49.42
C ILE A 141 1.86 35.06 -49.84
N SER A 142 1.99 34.60 -51.08
CA SER A 142 3.22 34.68 -51.86
C SER A 142 2.84 34.71 -53.34
N ASN A 143 2.46 35.90 -53.79
CA ASN A 143 2.61 36.33 -55.18
C ASN A 143 3.28 37.71 -55.12
N ASP A 144 4.54 37.72 -54.65
CA ASP A 144 5.48 38.78 -55.02
C ASP A 144 5.98 38.48 -56.44
N ASP A 145 5.11 38.70 -57.42
CA ASP A 145 5.54 38.94 -58.80
C ASP A 145 5.39 40.43 -59.05
N VAL A 146 6.54 41.11 -58.95
CA VAL A 146 6.75 42.49 -59.35
C VAL A 146 6.55 42.56 -60.86
N CYS A 147 5.34 42.89 -61.30
CA CYS A 147 5.10 43.28 -62.68
C CYS A 147 5.41 44.77 -62.87
N ASP A 148 6.39 44.98 -63.74
CA ASP A 148 6.86 46.22 -64.36
C ASP A 148 5.71 47.13 -64.85
N PRO A 149 5.63 48.42 -64.44
CA PRO A 149 4.49 49.28 -64.76
C PRO A 149 4.50 49.95 -66.14
N ASP A 150 5.49 49.71 -67.02
CA ASP A 150 5.67 50.48 -68.27
C ASP A 150 5.19 49.80 -69.56
N SER A 151 3.96 49.26 -69.60
CA SER A 151 3.35 48.84 -70.87
C SER A 151 1.87 49.20 -70.98
N ILE A 152 1.60 50.51 -71.02
CA ILE A 152 0.31 51.08 -71.41
C ILE A 152 0.34 51.41 -72.90
N ASN A 153 -0.17 50.51 -73.74
CA ASN A 153 -1.08 50.82 -74.86
C ASN A 153 -1.27 49.61 -75.76
N GLN A 154 -2.37 48.89 -75.56
CA GLN A 154 -3.12 48.27 -76.66
C GLN A 154 -4.52 47.91 -76.18
N HIS A 155 -5.47 48.75 -76.60
CA HIS A 155 -6.90 48.65 -76.32
C HIS A 155 -7.50 47.49 -77.13
N SER A 156 -7.49 46.29 -76.55
CA SER A 156 -8.22 45.12 -77.08
C SER A 156 -9.43 44.88 -76.19
N GLN A 157 -10.63 44.99 -76.76
CA GLN A 157 -11.87 44.69 -76.04
C GLN A 157 -11.85 43.25 -75.51
N PRO A 158 -12.22 43.02 -74.23
CA PRO A 158 -12.29 41.67 -73.68
C PRO A 158 -13.33 40.87 -74.45
N THR A 159 -12.88 39.79 -75.09
CA THR A 159 -13.77 38.87 -75.78
C THR A 159 -14.65 38.16 -74.74
N THR A 160 -15.90 37.86 -75.11
CA THR A 160 -16.89 37.17 -74.25
C THR A 160 -16.38 35.85 -73.63
N SER A 161 -15.33 35.27 -74.20
CA SER A 161 -14.63 34.07 -73.71
C SER A 161 -13.94 34.26 -72.35
N THR A 162 -13.28 35.41 -72.10
CA THR A 162 -12.61 35.68 -70.81
C THR A 162 -13.59 35.80 -69.63
N HIS A 163 -14.75 36.42 -69.87
CA HIS A 163 -15.79 36.54 -68.84
C HIS A 163 -16.39 35.18 -68.47
N PHE A 164 -16.54 34.28 -69.45
CA PHE A 164 -17.07 32.94 -69.23
C PHE A 164 -16.12 32.08 -68.37
N SER A 165 -14.81 32.10 -68.65
CA SER A 165 -13.81 31.38 -67.85
C SER A 165 -13.76 31.88 -66.39
N MET A 166 -13.91 33.19 -66.17
CA MET A 166 -14.01 33.75 -64.82
C MET A 166 -15.27 33.26 -64.10
N MET A 167 -16.42 33.18 -64.79
CA MET A 167 -17.67 32.68 -64.23
C MET A 167 -17.59 31.18 -63.87
N GLU A 168 -16.97 30.35 -64.71
CA GLU A 168 -16.72 28.93 -64.40
C GLU A 168 -15.85 28.77 -63.16
N THR A 169 -14.79 29.59 -63.06
CA THR A 169 -13.90 29.60 -61.89
C THR A 169 -14.64 30.02 -60.62
N MET A 170 -15.45 31.09 -60.68
CA MET A 170 -16.29 31.53 -59.56
C MET A 170 -17.29 30.45 -59.14
N MET A 171 -17.93 29.78 -60.09
CA MET A 171 -18.88 28.70 -59.80
C MET A 171 -18.19 27.50 -59.15
N SER A 172 -16.99 27.15 -59.59
CA SER A 172 -16.17 26.12 -58.96
C SER A 172 -15.85 26.47 -57.50
N TYR A 173 -15.41 27.70 -57.23
CA TYR A 173 -15.18 28.18 -55.86
C TYR A 173 -16.45 28.16 -55.00
N ILE A 174 -17.59 28.59 -55.54
CA ILE A 174 -18.86 28.55 -54.82
C ILE A 174 -19.22 27.09 -54.44
N PHE A 175 -18.98 26.14 -55.34
CA PHE A 175 -19.22 24.73 -55.08
C PHE A 175 -18.31 24.19 -53.98
N THR A 176 -17.01 24.51 -54.03
CA THR A 176 -16.03 24.14 -52.99
C THR A 176 -16.41 24.73 -51.64
N ILE A 177 -16.75 26.02 -51.57
CA ILE A 177 -17.17 26.69 -50.33
C ILE A 177 -18.40 25.98 -49.74
N LYS A 178 -19.42 25.71 -50.56
CA LYS A 178 -20.61 24.98 -50.11
C LYS A 178 -20.29 23.59 -49.56
N GLY A 179 -19.40 22.86 -50.22
CA GLY A 179 -18.91 21.56 -49.73
C GLY A 179 -18.25 21.66 -48.37
N THR A 180 -17.28 22.58 -48.22
CA THR A 180 -16.58 22.79 -46.94
C THR A 180 -17.51 23.22 -45.82
N CYS A 181 -18.50 24.08 -46.09
CA CYS A 181 -19.51 24.48 -45.10
C CYS A 181 -20.36 23.30 -44.61
N ALA A 182 -20.70 22.36 -45.50
CA ALA A 182 -21.46 21.16 -45.14
C ALA A 182 -20.63 20.23 -44.23
N GLU A 183 -19.35 20.01 -44.56
CA GLU A 183 -18.42 19.21 -43.75
C GLU A 183 -18.19 19.82 -42.36
N ILE A 184 -18.02 21.14 -42.28
CA ILE A 184 -17.88 21.87 -41.01
C ILE A 184 -19.15 21.70 -40.17
N SER A 185 -20.33 21.84 -40.78
CA SER A 185 -21.61 21.70 -40.07
C SER A 185 -21.79 20.29 -39.50
N GLN A 186 -21.48 19.25 -40.29
CA GLN A 186 -21.53 17.86 -39.83
C GLN A 186 -20.54 17.60 -38.68
N THR A 187 -19.32 18.14 -38.78
CA THR A 187 -18.31 18.00 -37.72
C THR A 187 -18.77 18.67 -36.42
N LEU A 188 -19.39 19.85 -36.52
CA LEU A 188 -19.93 20.58 -35.39
C LEU A 188 -21.09 19.83 -34.71
N GLU A 189 -21.95 19.17 -35.48
CA GLU A 189 -23.00 18.31 -34.93
C GLU A 189 -22.44 17.10 -34.16
N LEU A 190 -21.44 16.43 -34.71
CA LEU A 190 -20.77 15.30 -34.06
C LEU A 190 -20.08 15.73 -32.76
N GLN A 191 -19.34 16.85 -32.78
CA GLN A 191 -18.69 17.39 -31.58
C GLN A 191 -19.72 17.77 -30.51
N ASN A 192 -20.85 18.37 -30.89
CA ASN A 192 -21.92 18.69 -29.94
C ASN A 192 -22.55 17.43 -29.32
N ALA A 193 -22.69 16.35 -30.08
CA ALA A 193 -23.17 15.08 -29.54
C ALA A 193 -22.17 14.47 -28.54
N GLU A 194 -20.87 14.50 -28.86
CA GLU A 194 -19.80 14.04 -27.97
C GLU A 194 -19.75 14.85 -26.68
N ILE A 195 -19.83 16.18 -26.76
CA ILE A 195 -19.88 17.06 -25.58
C ILE A 195 -21.06 16.70 -24.67
N LYS A 196 -22.24 16.43 -25.23
CA LYS A 196 -23.42 16.02 -24.45
C LYS A 196 -23.20 14.69 -23.74
N ASP A 197 -22.56 13.73 -24.39
CA ASP A 197 -22.26 12.44 -23.77
C ASP A 197 -21.22 12.60 -22.64
N LEU A 198 -20.15 13.35 -22.87
CA LEU A 198 -19.15 13.66 -21.85
C LEU A 198 -19.77 14.38 -20.64
N GLN A 199 -20.68 15.32 -20.86
CA GLN A 199 -21.42 15.99 -19.77
C GLN A 199 -22.26 15.00 -18.96
N LYS A 200 -22.88 14.01 -19.60
CA LYS A 200 -23.63 12.94 -18.93
C LYS A 200 -22.70 12.06 -18.10
N GLN A 201 -21.56 11.66 -18.64
CA GLN A 201 -20.55 10.87 -17.92
C GLN A 201 -20.00 11.63 -16.71
N ILE A 202 -19.67 12.92 -16.85
CA ILE A 202 -19.23 13.78 -15.73
C ILE A 202 -20.27 13.80 -14.61
N LYS A 203 -21.57 13.90 -14.95
CA LYS A 203 -22.64 13.88 -13.95
C LYS A 203 -22.70 12.55 -13.20
N GLN A 204 -22.53 11.43 -13.91
CA GLN A 204 -22.49 10.10 -13.30
C GLN A 204 -21.28 9.93 -12.37
N TYR A 205 -20.09 10.39 -12.79
CA TYR A 205 -18.90 10.34 -11.95
C TYR A 205 -19.03 11.17 -10.68
N LYS A 206 -19.59 12.38 -10.75
CA LYS A 206 -19.86 13.20 -9.56
C LYS A 206 -20.80 12.52 -8.57
N GLN A 207 -21.82 11.80 -9.06
CA GLN A 207 -22.72 11.05 -8.19
C GLN A 207 -22.02 9.86 -7.54
N SER A 208 -21.22 9.12 -8.31
CA SER A 208 -20.40 8.01 -7.79
C SER A 208 -19.41 8.49 -6.74
N GLU A 209 -18.74 9.61 -6.97
CA GLU A 209 -17.80 10.22 -6.02
C GLU A 209 -18.49 10.56 -4.70
N GLN A 210 -19.70 11.14 -4.74
CA GLN A 210 -20.46 11.43 -3.53
C GLN A 210 -20.80 10.17 -2.74
N THR A 211 -21.22 9.09 -3.41
CA THR A 211 -21.50 7.81 -2.74
C THR A 211 -20.25 7.24 -2.07
N ILE A 212 -19.08 7.34 -2.71
CA ILE A 212 -17.80 6.91 -2.12
C ILE A 212 -17.49 7.71 -0.85
N ARG A 213 -17.65 9.04 -0.89
CA ARG A 213 -17.44 9.91 0.28
C ARG A 213 -18.36 9.54 1.45
N ASP A 214 -19.64 9.24 1.16
CA ASP A 214 -20.61 8.84 2.19
C ASP A 214 -20.23 7.48 2.81
N CYS A 215 -19.77 6.52 1.99
CA CYS A 215 -19.27 5.23 2.46
C CYS A 215 -18.01 5.37 3.33
N GLU A 216 -17.07 6.23 2.94
CA GLU A 216 -15.86 6.52 3.71
C GLU A 216 -16.20 7.12 5.08
N ALA A 217 -17.13 8.08 5.12
CA ALA A 217 -17.60 8.67 6.36
C ALA A 217 -18.22 7.63 7.31
N LYS A 218 -19.01 6.70 6.76
CA LYS A 218 -19.60 5.59 7.52
C LYS A 218 -18.52 4.65 8.08
N ALA A 219 -17.57 4.22 7.25
CA ALA A 219 -16.48 3.34 7.67
C ALA A 219 -15.60 3.99 8.76
N LYS A 220 -15.35 5.30 8.66
CA LYS A 220 -14.61 6.06 9.67
C LYS A 220 -15.33 6.07 11.03
N ASN A 221 -16.66 6.15 11.04
CA ASN A 221 -17.46 6.10 12.27
C ASN A 221 -17.48 4.69 12.87
N GLU A 222 -17.64 3.65 12.04
CA GLU A 222 -17.57 2.25 12.50
C GLU A 222 -16.18 1.93 13.10
N LEU A 223 -15.09 2.39 12.47
CA LEU A 223 -13.74 2.22 13.00
C LEU A 223 -13.56 2.91 14.36
N LYS A 224 -14.13 4.11 14.56
CA LYS A 224 -14.11 4.77 15.87
C LYS A 224 -14.85 3.95 16.93
N HIS A 225 -16.00 3.37 16.58
CA HIS A 225 -16.76 2.53 17.49
C HIS A 225 -16.01 1.25 17.88
N VAL A 226 -15.42 0.55 16.91
CA VAL A 226 -14.60 -0.65 17.17
C VAL A 226 -13.41 -0.33 18.07
N LYS A 227 -12.74 0.81 17.86
CA LYS A 227 -11.64 1.25 18.74
C LYS A 227 -12.09 1.47 20.19
N LEU A 228 -13.31 1.97 20.40
CA LEU A 228 -13.87 2.14 21.75
C LEU A 228 -14.14 0.78 22.39
N LEU A 229 -14.81 -0.13 21.68
CA LEU A 229 -15.08 -1.49 22.16
C LEU A 229 -13.79 -2.26 22.49
N LEU A 230 -12.73 -2.08 21.70
CA LEU A 230 -11.45 -2.71 21.97
C LEU A 230 -10.87 -2.25 23.31
N LYS A 231 -10.90 -0.94 23.60
CA LYS A 231 -10.45 -0.39 24.89
C LYS A 231 -11.27 -0.92 26.06
N GLU A 232 -12.58 -1.04 25.90
CA GLU A 232 -13.45 -1.62 26.93
C GLU A 232 -13.07 -3.08 27.22
N ARG A 233 -12.80 -3.88 26.18
CA ARG A 233 -12.37 -5.27 26.34
C ARG A 233 -10.98 -5.41 26.95
N GLU A 234 -10.04 -4.55 26.57
CA GLU A 234 -8.71 -4.49 27.20
C GLU A 234 -8.81 -4.19 28.69
N HIS A 235 -9.70 -3.28 29.09
CA HIS A 235 -9.99 -2.99 30.48
C HIS A 235 -10.58 -4.21 31.23
N GLU A 236 -11.60 -4.86 30.67
CA GLU A 236 -12.19 -6.07 31.27
C GLU A 236 -11.18 -7.20 31.45
N VAL A 237 -10.29 -7.42 30.46
CA VAL A 237 -9.22 -8.43 30.55
C VAL A 237 -8.23 -8.08 31.67
N SER A 238 -7.89 -6.79 31.84
CA SER A 238 -7.03 -6.32 32.92
C SER A 238 -7.65 -6.54 34.30
N GLU A 239 -8.94 -6.25 34.45
CA GLU A 239 -9.68 -6.53 35.69
C GLU A 239 -9.72 -8.03 36.01
N PHE A 240 -10.01 -8.86 35.00
CA PHE A 240 -10.05 -10.31 35.15
C PHE A 240 -8.68 -10.86 35.57
N LYS A 241 -7.60 -10.40 34.94
CA LYS A 241 -6.22 -10.76 35.31
C LYS A 241 -5.92 -10.41 36.77
N SER A 242 -6.33 -9.24 37.22
CA SER A 242 -6.15 -8.79 38.61
C SER A 242 -6.91 -9.68 39.60
N LYS A 243 -8.15 -10.06 39.27
CA LYS A 243 -8.96 -11.00 40.08
C LYS A 243 -8.31 -12.39 40.16
N MET A 244 -7.83 -12.92 39.03
CA MET A 244 -7.14 -14.21 38.99
C MET A 244 -5.87 -14.21 39.84
N GLN A 245 -5.08 -13.15 39.79
CA GLN A 245 -3.89 -13.01 40.63
C GLN A 245 -4.23 -12.96 42.12
N SER A 246 -5.33 -12.29 42.49
CA SER A 246 -5.84 -12.28 43.86
C SER A 246 -6.21 -13.70 44.34
N TYR A 247 -6.94 -14.47 43.51
CA TYR A 247 -7.29 -15.85 43.83
C TYR A 247 -6.06 -16.76 43.95
N GLU A 248 -5.09 -16.61 43.06
CA GLU A 248 -3.83 -17.37 43.13
C GLU A 248 -3.10 -17.11 44.46
N ASN A 249 -3.07 -15.85 44.90
CA ASN A 249 -2.47 -15.47 46.18
C ASN A 249 -3.24 -16.06 47.38
N ASP A 250 -4.57 -16.03 47.36
CA ASP A 250 -5.40 -16.66 48.41
C ASP A 250 -5.13 -18.17 48.51
N VAL A 251 -5.11 -18.87 47.37
CA VAL A 251 -4.82 -20.30 47.32
C VAL A 251 -3.42 -20.60 47.86
N LYS A 252 -2.40 -19.82 47.49
CA LYS A 252 -1.03 -19.96 48.03
C LYS A 252 -1.00 -19.77 49.55
N GLN A 253 -1.68 -18.75 50.08
CA GLN A 253 -1.75 -18.52 51.52
C GLN A 253 -2.40 -19.70 52.26
N ARG A 254 -3.51 -20.24 51.72
CA ARG A 254 -4.19 -21.41 52.28
C ARG A 254 -3.32 -22.66 52.23
N LEU A 255 -2.57 -22.87 51.15
CA LEU A 255 -1.64 -23.99 51.03
C LEU A 255 -0.53 -23.91 52.08
N ASN A 256 0.12 -22.76 52.22
CA ASN A 256 1.16 -22.54 53.23
C ASN A 256 0.63 -22.79 54.66
N ALA A 257 -0.61 -22.37 54.95
CA ALA A 257 -1.23 -22.61 56.24
C ALA A 257 -1.51 -24.11 56.49
N LEU A 258 -1.90 -24.86 55.45
CA LEU A 258 -2.07 -26.31 55.54
C LEU A 258 -0.75 -27.03 55.75
N GLU A 259 0.30 -26.66 55.01
CA GLU A 259 1.65 -27.22 55.18
C GLU A 259 2.17 -27.03 56.61
N GLY A 260 1.96 -25.84 57.19
CA GLY A 260 2.31 -25.59 58.60
C GLY A 260 1.56 -26.49 59.59
N LYS A 261 0.26 -26.73 59.36
CA LYS A 261 -0.54 -27.65 60.18
C LYS A 261 -0.07 -29.09 60.03
N VAL A 262 0.19 -29.54 58.81
CA VAL A 262 0.73 -30.89 58.53
C VAL A 262 2.08 -31.09 59.21
N GLY A 263 2.98 -30.10 59.14
CA GLY A 263 4.26 -30.14 59.85
C GLY A 263 4.09 -30.26 61.38
N THR A 264 3.13 -29.54 61.96
CA THR A 264 2.81 -29.63 63.40
C THR A 264 2.29 -31.02 63.77
N VAL A 265 1.37 -31.58 62.97
CA VAL A 265 0.86 -32.94 63.18
C VAL A 265 2.00 -33.97 63.09
N HIS A 266 2.87 -33.85 62.09
CA HIS A 266 4.01 -34.75 61.93
C HIS A 266 4.94 -34.72 63.15
N LYS A 267 5.23 -33.52 63.68
CA LYS A 267 6.02 -33.37 64.92
C LYS A 267 5.35 -34.06 66.10
N ASN A 268 4.06 -33.81 66.32
CA ASN A 268 3.30 -34.42 67.42
C ASN A 268 3.28 -35.96 67.32
N VAL A 269 3.13 -36.51 66.11
CA VAL A 269 3.17 -37.96 65.86
C VAL A 269 4.54 -38.53 66.24
N ASN A 270 5.64 -37.86 65.86
CA ASN A 270 6.99 -38.30 66.21
C ASN A 270 7.23 -38.25 67.73
N GLU A 271 6.83 -37.17 68.40
CA GLU A 271 6.94 -37.05 69.86
C GLU A 271 6.14 -38.15 70.59
N LEU A 272 4.95 -38.48 70.09
CA LEU A 272 4.13 -39.57 70.62
C LEU A 272 4.81 -40.93 70.41
N LYS A 273 5.38 -41.17 69.23
CA LYS A 273 6.13 -42.38 68.89
C LYS A 273 7.35 -42.57 69.80
N ASP A 274 8.09 -41.50 70.07
CA ASP A 274 9.23 -41.51 70.98
C ASP A 274 8.82 -41.78 72.42
N THR A 275 7.72 -41.16 72.86
CA THR A 275 7.14 -41.38 74.19
C THR A 275 6.65 -42.81 74.36
N TYR A 276 5.99 -43.39 73.35
CA TYR A 276 5.58 -44.79 73.35
C TYR A 276 6.79 -45.74 73.41
N SER A 277 7.82 -45.48 72.62
CA SER A 277 9.06 -46.29 72.60
C SER A 277 9.75 -46.29 73.97
N ARG A 278 9.83 -45.13 74.63
CA ARG A 278 10.35 -45.01 76.01
C ARG A 278 9.53 -45.83 77.02
N LYS A 279 8.20 -45.73 76.99
CA LYS A 279 7.32 -46.50 77.89
C LYS A 279 7.46 -48.01 77.68
N ARG A 280 7.55 -48.45 76.42
CA ARG A 280 7.75 -49.87 76.08
C ARG A 280 9.07 -50.42 76.65
N PHE A 281 10.15 -49.64 76.54
CA PHE A 281 11.46 -50.02 77.10
C PHE A 281 11.43 -50.16 78.63
N VAL A 282 10.81 -49.21 79.33
CA VAL A 282 10.65 -49.29 80.79
C VAL A 282 9.80 -50.50 81.20
N SER A 283 8.72 -50.78 80.47
CA SER A 283 7.87 -51.94 80.76
C SER A 283 8.57 -53.28 80.54
N THR A 284 9.49 -53.36 79.57
CA THR A 284 10.30 -54.56 79.34
C THR A 284 11.41 -54.71 80.37
N ALA A 285 12.01 -53.60 80.83
CA ALA A 285 12.97 -53.62 81.94
C ALA A 285 12.35 -54.14 83.24
N ASN A 286 11.14 -53.69 83.59
CA ASN A 286 10.44 -54.14 84.81
C ASN A 286 9.97 -55.61 84.75
N GLN A 287 9.79 -56.18 83.56
CA GLN A 287 9.46 -57.60 83.40
C GLN A 287 10.69 -58.52 83.51
N HIS A 288 11.90 -58.00 83.32
CA HIS A 288 13.12 -58.79 83.42
C HIS A 288 13.58 -59.03 84.88
N GLU A 289 13.06 -58.27 85.85
CA GLU A 289 13.31 -58.47 87.29
C GLU A 289 12.44 -59.55 87.94
N THR A 290 11.41 -60.08 87.27
CA THR A 290 10.47 -61.07 87.84
C THR A 290 10.57 -62.48 87.25
N MET A 291 11.53 -62.75 86.36
CA MET A 291 11.71 -64.09 85.78
C MET A 291 13.16 -64.55 85.89
N ASP A 292 13.53 -64.98 87.10
CA ASP A 292 14.63 -65.92 87.33
C ASP A 292 14.06 -67.15 88.05
N ALA A 293 13.47 -68.06 87.25
CA ALA A 293 13.42 -69.49 87.51
C ALA A 293 12.73 -70.20 86.34
N THR A 294 13.42 -71.21 85.81
CA THR A 294 12.98 -72.35 84.99
C THR A 294 12.92 -72.22 83.45
N ASP A 295 14.05 -72.64 82.87
CA ASP A 295 14.24 -73.82 81.99
C ASP A 295 13.94 -73.69 80.47
N PRO A 296 14.92 -74.01 79.58
CA PRO A 296 14.78 -73.87 78.13
C PRO A 296 14.53 -75.23 77.47
N THR A 297 13.46 -75.37 76.68
CA THR A 297 13.48 -76.34 75.57
C THR A 297 12.43 -76.10 74.48
N SER A 298 12.91 -76.24 73.25
CA SER A 298 12.23 -76.74 72.04
C SER A 298 11.77 -75.77 70.93
N PRO A 299 11.83 -76.23 69.64
CA PRO A 299 11.99 -75.35 68.48
C PRO A 299 10.92 -75.51 67.36
N VAL A 300 10.95 -74.59 66.37
CA VAL A 300 10.40 -74.68 64.96
C VAL A 300 8.83 -74.58 64.85
N PRO A 301 8.14 -74.13 63.75
CA PRO A 301 8.55 -73.92 62.34
C PRO A 301 8.20 -72.60 61.62
N ASP A 302 8.87 -72.45 60.46
CA ASP A 302 8.49 -71.71 59.25
C ASP A 302 7.03 -71.89 58.83
N ILE A 303 6.33 -70.78 58.51
CA ILE A 303 5.21 -70.79 57.55
C ILE A 303 5.27 -69.53 56.67
N CYS A 304 5.56 -69.82 55.40
CA CYS A 304 5.41 -68.98 54.23
C CYS A 304 3.91 -68.73 53.95
N THR A 305 3.49 -67.50 53.63
CA THR A 305 2.37 -67.23 52.69
C THR A 305 2.23 -65.73 52.41
N SER A 306 2.47 -65.34 51.15
CA SER A 306 1.79 -64.20 50.51
C SER A 306 0.31 -64.57 50.28
N PRO A 307 -0.59 -63.58 50.11
CA PRO A 307 -1.04 -63.30 48.74
C PRO A 307 -1.40 -61.82 48.44
N ASN A 308 -1.10 -61.45 47.19
CA ASN A 308 -1.94 -60.77 46.19
C ASN A 308 -2.82 -59.53 46.49
N ASP A 309 -2.66 -58.56 45.58
CA ASP A 309 -3.67 -57.99 44.68
C ASP A 309 -4.28 -56.58 44.91
N HIS A 310 -4.14 -55.83 43.81
CA HIS A 310 -5.02 -54.80 43.23
C HIS A 310 -5.24 -53.46 43.96
N ASN A 311 -4.76 -52.37 43.34
CA ASN A 311 -5.71 -51.42 42.75
C ASN A 311 -5.08 -50.54 41.65
N SER A 312 -5.60 -50.69 40.44
CA SER A 312 -5.35 -49.83 39.28
C SER A 312 -6.58 -48.94 39.08
N MET A 313 -6.45 -47.61 39.22
CA MET A 313 -7.41 -46.64 38.69
C MET A 313 -6.61 -45.61 37.88
N SER A 314 -6.70 -45.65 36.55
CA SER A 314 -7.68 -44.90 35.75
C SER A 314 -7.39 -43.40 35.78
N SER A 315 -6.70 -42.93 34.74
CA SER A 315 -6.64 -41.52 34.38
C SER A 315 -6.84 -41.43 32.87
N SER A 316 -7.89 -40.72 32.46
CA SER A 316 -8.14 -40.24 31.11
C SER A 316 -9.23 -39.16 31.20
N PRO A 317 -9.34 -38.26 30.23
CA PRO A 317 -8.31 -37.47 29.54
C PRO A 317 -8.25 -36.02 30.03
#